data_AF-A0AAV8RJK0-F1
#
_entry.id   AF-A0AAV8RJK0-F1
#
_cell.length_a   1.000
_cell.length_b   1.000
_cell.length_c   1.000
_cell.angle_alpha   90.00
_cell.angle_beta   90.00
_cell.angle_gamma   90.00
#
_symmetry.space_group_name_H-M   'P 1'
#
loop_
_entity.id
_entity.type
_entity.pdbx_description
1 polymer ?
#
loop_
_entity_poly.entity_id
_entity_poly.type
_entity_poly.pdbx_seq_one_letter_code
_entity_poly.pdbx_strand_id
1 'polypeptide(L)'
;MVTPGAESKEKATPEQVAEYTLKLLHKRIPPAFLSGGQSEVEATLNLNAMNQGPNPWHVSFSYARALQNTCLKTRGGRPEKVKEVQEALLVRTKANSLTQLGKYTGEGESEESKQGMFVKGYTY
;
A
#
# COMPACT_ATOMS: atom_id res chain seq x y z
N MET A 1 6.05 4.04 -6.00
CA MET A 1 5.52 5.41 -5.93
C MET A 1 6.68 6.37 -5.77
N VAL A 2 6.52 7.64 -6.13
CA VAL A 2 7.51 8.68 -5.86
C VAL A 2 7.33 9.15 -4.42
N THR A 3 8.24 8.75 -3.54
CA THR A 3 8.20 9.06 -2.10
C THR A 3 9.55 9.61 -1.64
N PRO A 4 9.61 10.37 -0.54
CA PRO A 4 10.86 10.66 0.14
C PRO A 4 11.61 9.37 0.50
N GLY A 5 12.94 9.47 0.65
CA GLY A 5 13.77 8.34 1.09
C GLY A 5 13.36 7.86 2.48
N ALA A 6 13.62 6.58 2.79
CA ALA A 6 13.20 5.98 4.06
C ALA A 6 13.81 6.68 5.30
N GLU A 7 15.02 7.22 5.16
CA GLU A 7 15.75 7.98 6.20
C GLU A 7 15.44 9.49 6.16
N SER A 8 14.55 9.95 5.28
CA SER A 8 14.10 11.34 5.25
C SER A 8 13.40 11.70 6.55
N LYS A 9 13.77 12.86 7.12
CA LYS A 9 13.07 13.44 8.29
C LYS A 9 11.67 13.95 7.93
N GLU A 10 11.44 14.23 6.66
CA GLU A 10 10.17 14.70 6.13
C GLU A 10 9.38 13.53 5.53
N LYS A 11 8.10 13.44 5.90
CA LYS A 11 7.13 12.52 5.32
C LYS A 11 6.23 13.30 4.36
N ALA A 12 5.97 12.72 3.20
CA ALA A 12 5.04 13.29 2.23
C ALA A 12 3.61 12.84 2.57
N THR A 13 2.63 13.70 2.30
CA THR A 13 1.21 13.30 2.37
C THR A 13 0.84 12.41 1.18
N PRO A 14 -0.24 11.63 1.27
CA PRO A 14 -0.72 10.83 0.13
C PRO A 14 -0.97 11.63 -1.14
N GLU A 15 -1.46 12.86 -1.00
CA GLU A 15 -1.73 13.77 -2.11
C GLU A 15 -0.43 14.22 -2.79
N GLN A 16 0.61 14.53 -2.01
CA GLN A 16 1.93 14.85 -2.56
C GLN A 16 2.52 13.65 -3.30
N VAL A 17 2.47 12.46 -2.70
CA VAL A 17 2.93 11.22 -3.35
C VAL A 17 2.18 10.98 -4.66
N ALA A 18 0.86 11.17 -4.67
CA ALA A 18 0.04 11.03 -5.86
C ALA A 18 0.42 12.05 -6.95
N GLU A 19 0.53 13.33 -6.61
CA GLU A 19 0.87 14.39 -7.55
C GLU A 19 2.21 14.11 -8.25
N TYR A 20 3.28 13.89 -7.48
CA TYR A 20 4.60 13.63 -8.05
C TYR A 20 4.64 12.33 -8.85
N THR A 21 3.93 11.30 -8.39
CA THR A 21 3.85 10.02 -9.09
C THR A 21 3.13 10.15 -10.43
N LEU A 22 1.92 10.73 -10.45
CA LEU A 22 1.15 10.90 -11.68
C LEU A 22 1.85 11.83 -12.67
N LYS A 23 2.46 12.93 -12.19
CA LYS A 23 3.25 13.85 -13.02
C LYS A 23 4.40 13.15 -13.75
N LEU A 24 5.07 12.20 -13.09
CA LEU A 24 6.11 11.39 -13.71
C LEU A 24 5.52 10.43 -14.75
N LEU A 25 4.41 9.79 -14.41
CA LEU A 25 3.83 8.74 -15.25
C LEU A 25 3.16 9.24 -16.52
N HIS A 26 2.57 10.44 -16.46
CA HIS A 26 2.14 11.17 -17.66
C HIS A 26 3.29 11.41 -18.65
N LYS A 27 4.54 11.40 -18.18
CA LYS A 27 5.74 11.54 -19.03
C LYS A 27 6.34 10.19 -19.43
N ARG A 28 6.16 9.12 -18.63
CA ARG A 28 6.71 7.77 -18.87
C ARG A 28 5.85 6.68 -18.22
N ILE A 29 5.41 5.67 -18.97
CA ILE A 29 4.46 4.64 -18.51
C ILE A 29 5.16 3.52 -17.71
N PRO A 30 4.78 3.28 -16.43
CA PRO A 30 4.40 1.93 -16.02
C PRO A 30 3.04 1.89 -15.26
N PRO A 31 2.16 0.89 -15.51
CA PRO A 31 0.78 0.87 -15.02
C PRO A 31 0.53 0.15 -13.66
N ALA A 32 1.57 -0.34 -12.97
CA ALA A 32 1.40 -1.08 -11.70
C ALA A 32 2.45 -0.70 -10.65
N PHE A 33 2.02 -0.52 -9.40
CA PHE A 33 2.90 -0.06 -8.31
C PHE A 33 3.30 -1.14 -7.34
N LEU A 34 4.58 -1.11 -6.96
CA LEU A 34 5.13 -1.86 -5.84
C LEU A 34 4.96 -1.05 -4.54
N SER A 35 4.63 -1.72 -3.43
CA SER A 35 4.49 -1.09 -2.12
C SER A 35 5.83 -0.69 -1.48
N GLY A 36 6.92 -1.37 -1.85
CA GLY A 36 8.24 -1.09 -1.27
C GLY A 36 8.24 -1.35 0.25
N GLY A 37 8.82 -0.41 1.02
CA GLY A 37 8.88 -0.46 2.48
C GLY A 37 7.76 0.31 3.20
N GLN A 38 6.75 0.80 2.47
CA GLN A 38 5.58 1.48 3.04
C GLN A 38 4.80 0.54 3.95
N SER A 39 4.05 1.09 4.90
CA SER A 39 3.08 0.31 5.66
C SER A 39 1.94 -0.20 4.77
N GLU A 40 1.12 -1.11 5.29
CA GLU A 40 -0.04 -1.59 4.54
C GLU A 40 -1.02 -0.44 4.27
N VAL A 41 -1.31 0.38 5.29
CA VAL A 41 -2.25 1.52 5.18
C VAL A 41 -1.68 2.64 4.30
N GLU A 42 -0.40 2.98 4.46
CA GLU A 42 0.27 4.02 3.66
C GLU A 42 0.23 3.68 2.16
N ALA A 43 0.56 2.43 1.80
CA ALA A 43 0.52 1.98 0.41
C ALA A 43 -0.90 2.03 -0.18
N THR A 44 -1.93 1.79 0.63
CA THR A 44 -3.33 1.87 0.20
C THR A 44 -3.81 3.32 0.08
N LEU A 45 -3.47 4.20 1.04
CA LEU A 45 -3.82 5.63 0.98
C LEU A 45 -3.17 6.33 -0.22
N ASN A 46 -1.88 6.07 -0.47
CA ASN A 46 -1.17 6.65 -1.62
C ASN A 46 -1.79 6.21 -2.95
N LEU A 47 -2.17 4.93 -3.06
CA LEU A 47 -2.86 4.41 -4.25
C LEU A 47 -4.27 5.00 -4.40
N ASN A 48 -4.97 5.21 -3.29
CA ASN A 48 -6.28 5.85 -3.29
C ASN A 48 -6.20 7.29 -3.82
N ALA A 49 -5.27 8.08 -3.29
CA ALA A 49 -5.06 9.47 -3.72
C ALA A 49 -4.76 9.57 -5.22
N MET A 50 -3.97 8.64 -5.77
CA MET A 50 -3.72 8.59 -7.22
C MET A 50 -4.99 8.31 -8.04
N ASN A 51 -5.94 7.54 -7.52
CA ASN A 51 -7.17 7.17 -8.20
C ASN A 51 -8.34 8.17 -7.98
N GLN A 52 -8.15 9.21 -7.17
CA GLN A 52 -9.16 10.26 -6.98
C GLN A 52 -9.19 11.29 -8.12
N GLY A 53 -8.18 11.28 -9.00
CA GLY A 53 -8.13 12.08 -10.21
C GLY A 53 -8.37 11.25 -11.49
N PRO A 54 -8.73 11.90 -12.61
CA PRO A 54 -8.83 11.23 -13.89
C PRO A 54 -7.44 10.78 -14.36
N ASN A 55 -7.30 9.50 -14.70
CA ASN A 55 -6.08 8.95 -15.26
C ASN A 55 -6.36 8.32 -16.63
N PRO A 56 -5.47 8.48 -17.62
CA PRO A 56 -5.64 7.87 -18.94
C PRO A 56 -5.34 6.36 -18.96
N TRP A 57 -4.92 5.79 -17.83
CA TRP A 57 -4.65 4.37 -17.63
C TRP A 57 -5.09 3.95 -16.22
N HIS A 58 -5.33 2.64 -16.04
CA HIS A 58 -5.66 2.08 -14.74
C HIS A 58 -4.44 2.15 -13.79
N VAL A 59 -4.63 2.78 -12.64
CA VAL A 59 -3.61 2.91 -11.59
C VAL A 59 -3.85 1.80 -10.56
N SER A 60 -3.09 0.70 -10.65
CA SER A 60 -3.31 -0.49 -9.82
C SER A 60 -2.09 -0.93 -9.00
N PHE A 61 -2.30 -1.92 -8.13
CA PHE A 61 -1.29 -2.43 -7.21
C PHE A 61 -0.69 -3.76 -7.66
N SER A 62 0.57 -3.97 -7.31
CA SER A 62 1.24 -5.27 -7.30
C SER A 62 1.98 -5.37 -5.95
N TYR A 63 1.24 -5.76 -4.92
CA TYR A 63 1.70 -5.72 -3.53
C TYR A 63 1.99 -7.11 -2.98
N ALA A 64 3.20 -7.30 -2.44
CA ALA A 64 3.54 -8.44 -1.60
C ALA A 64 3.36 -8.07 -0.12
N ARG A 65 4.30 -7.32 0.44
CA ARG A 65 4.32 -6.96 1.88
C ARG A 65 3.05 -6.25 2.34
N ALA A 66 2.57 -5.25 1.60
CA ALA A 66 1.37 -4.49 1.95
C ALA A 66 0.04 -5.28 1.89
N LEU A 67 0.06 -6.50 1.36
CA LEU A 67 -1.07 -7.42 1.30
C LEU A 67 -0.95 -8.57 2.30
N GLN A 68 0.28 -9.05 2.54
CA GLN A 68 0.54 -10.31 3.24
C GLN A 68 1.07 -10.13 4.66
N ASN A 69 1.57 -8.96 5.07
CA ASN A 69 2.26 -8.83 6.35
C ASN A 69 1.34 -9.15 7.54
N THR A 70 0.14 -8.58 7.57
CA THR A 70 -0.85 -8.92 8.60
C THR A 70 -1.24 -10.40 8.53
N CYS A 71 -1.38 -10.97 7.34
CA CYS A 71 -1.67 -12.40 7.15
C CYS A 71 -0.57 -13.31 7.74
N LEU A 72 0.70 -12.99 7.50
CA LEU A 72 1.85 -13.75 8.00
C LEU A 72 1.95 -13.67 9.52
N LYS A 73 1.74 -12.48 10.09
CA LYS A 73 1.72 -12.27 11.55
C LYS A 73 0.57 -13.02 12.21
N THR A 74 -0.64 -12.94 11.65
CA THR A 74 -1.81 -13.67 12.15
C THR A 74 -1.56 -15.17 12.13
N ARG A 75 -0.99 -15.69 11.03
CA ARG A 75 -0.63 -17.11 10.93
C ARG A 75 0.39 -17.50 11.99
N GLY A 76 1.50 -16.77 12.11
CA GLY A 76 2.53 -17.03 13.12
C GLY A 76 3.04 -18.48 13.13
N GLY A 77 3.10 -19.14 11.97
CA GLY A 77 3.48 -20.56 11.84
C GLY A 77 2.41 -21.58 12.25
N ARG A 78 1.25 -21.13 12.73
CA ARG A 78 0.15 -21.97 13.22
C ARG A 78 -0.80 -22.38 12.09
N PRO A 79 -0.84 -23.67 11.70
CA PRO A 79 -1.71 -24.13 10.60
C PRO A 79 -3.20 -24.02 10.93
N GLU A 80 -3.60 -24.04 12.20
CA GLU A 80 -4.99 -23.94 12.63
C GLU A 80 -5.64 -22.57 12.37
N LYS A 81 -4.82 -21.54 12.13
CA LYS A 81 -5.29 -20.15 11.95
C LYS A 81 -5.72 -19.78 10.52
N VAL A 82 -5.96 -20.77 9.64
CA VAL A 82 -6.28 -20.51 8.22
C VAL A 82 -7.42 -19.50 8.07
N LYS A 83 -8.49 -19.67 8.86
CA LYS A 83 -9.68 -18.80 8.76
C LYS A 83 -9.36 -17.35 9.12
N GLU A 84 -8.66 -17.12 10.24
CA GLU A 84 -8.23 -15.78 10.66
C GLU A 84 -7.33 -15.12 9.61
N VAL A 85 -6.45 -15.91 8.97
CA VAL A 85 -5.56 -15.43 7.91
C VAL A 85 -6.34 -15.05 6.65
N GLN A 86 -7.34 -15.84 6.26
CA GLN A 86 -8.20 -15.53 5.12
C GLN A 86 -9.03 -14.27 5.37
N GLU A 87 -9.55 -14.09 6.59
CA GLU A 87 -10.27 -12.88 6.98
C GLU A 87 -9.36 -11.65 6.90
N ALA A 88 -8.14 -11.73 7.42
CA ALA A 88 -7.15 -10.65 7.31
C ALA A 88 -6.80 -10.32 5.86
N LEU A 89 -6.61 -11.34 5.00
CA LEU A 89 -6.35 -11.14 3.57
C LEU A 89 -7.54 -10.47 2.88
N LEU A 90 -8.76 -10.87 3.24
CA LEU A 90 -9.97 -10.31 2.66
C LEU A 90 -10.12 -8.81 3.01
N VAL A 91 -9.79 -8.42 4.23
CA VAL A 91 -9.76 -6.99 4.63
C VAL A 91 -8.80 -6.21 3.74
N ARG A 92 -7.56 -6.69 3.58
CA ARG A 92 -6.53 -6.00 2.79
C ARG A 92 -6.82 -5.97 1.29
N THR A 93 -7.38 -7.04 0.74
CA THR A 93 -7.79 -7.09 -0.67
C THR A 93 -8.99 -6.17 -0.93
N LYS A 94 -9.98 -6.11 -0.03
CA LYS A 94 -11.08 -5.14 -0.11
C LYS A 94 -10.57 -3.70 -0.03
N ALA A 95 -9.67 -3.40 0.91
CA ALA A 95 -9.06 -2.08 1.04
C ALA A 95 -8.39 -1.62 -0.27
N ASN A 96 -7.52 -2.46 -0.86
CA ASN A 96 -6.86 -2.15 -2.14
C ASN A 96 -7.81 -2.20 -3.35
N SER A 97 -8.94 -2.90 -3.28
CA SER A 97 -9.97 -2.85 -4.31
C SER A 97 -10.70 -1.49 -4.28
N LEU A 98 -11.02 -0.98 -3.10
CA LEU A 98 -11.67 0.34 -2.94
C LEU A 98 -10.80 1.49 -3.46
N THR A 99 -9.48 1.34 -3.45
CA THR A 99 -8.60 2.36 -4.03
C THR A 99 -8.75 2.49 -5.54
N GLN A 100 -9.14 1.45 -6.28
CA GLN A 100 -9.45 1.58 -7.72
C GLN A 100 -10.59 2.58 -7.97
N LEU A 101 -11.45 2.79 -6.98
CA LEU A 101 -12.57 3.72 -7.05
C LEU A 101 -12.25 5.07 -6.41
N GLY A 102 -11.06 5.24 -5.81
CA GLY A 102 -10.71 6.44 -5.03
C GLY A 102 -11.50 6.61 -3.73
N LYS A 103 -12.09 5.53 -3.20
CA LYS A 103 -13.06 5.54 -2.07
C LYS A 103 -12.54 5.00 -0.75
N TYR A 104 -11.26 4.67 -0.65
CA TYR A 104 -10.69 4.17 0.59
C TYR A 104 -10.41 5.32 1.57
N THR A 105 -10.85 5.18 2.82
CA THR A 105 -10.72 6.20 3.88
C THR A 105 -9.71 5.85 4.96
N GLY A 106 -9.28 4.58 5.06
CA GLY A 106 -8.41 4.10 6.14
C GLY A 106 -9.07 4.00 7.52
N GLU A 107 -10.38 4.24 7.61
CA GLU A 107 -11.14 4.09 8.86
C GLU A 107 -11.21 2.62 9.29
N GLY A 108 -10.99 2.37 10.58
CA GLY A 108 -11.04 1.02 11.16
C GLY A 108 -9.77 0.18 10.98
N GLU A 109 -8.70 0.74 10.39
CA GLU A 109 -7.40 0.07 10.29
C GLU A 109 -6.68 0.00 11.63
N SER A 110 -6.04 -1.14 11.90
CA SER A 110 -5.32 -1.37 13.15
C SER A 110 -4.00 -0.58 13.21
N GLU A 111 -3.46 -0.35 14.40
CA GLU A 111 -2.17 0.34 14.54
C GLU A 111 -1.01 -0.47 13.93
N GLU A 112 -1.13 -1.80 13.91
CA GLU A 112 -0.14 -2.69 13.32
C GLU A 112 -0.06 -2.55 11.79
N SER A 113 -1.18 -2.33 11.11
CA SER A 113 -1.20 -2.17 9.64
C SER A 113 -0.64 -0.81 9.19
N LYS A 114 -0.56 0.16 10.12
CA LYS A 114 0.05 1.49 9.91
C LYS A 114 1.58 1.50 10.06
N GLN A 115 2.17 0.45 10.65
CA GLN A 115 3.62 0.39 10.85
C GLN A 115 4.39 0.15 9.55
N GLY A 116 5.37 1.01 9.27
CA GLY A 116 6.27 0.88 8.12
C GLY A 116 7.09 -0.40 8.16
N MET A 117 7.43 -0.93 6.98
CA MET A 117 8.13 -2.22 6.82
C MET A 117 9.55 -2.05 6.29
N PHE A 118 10.10 -0.86 6.41
CA PHE A 118 11.49 -0.59 6.03
C PHE A 118 12.45 -1.19 7.06
N VAL A 119 13.40 -1.98 6.58
CA VAL A 119 14.51 -2.51 7.37
C VAL A 119 15.81 -2.09 6.68
N LYS A 120 16.66 -1.36 7.40
CA LYS A 120 17.95 -0.89 6.86
C LYS A 120 18.85 -2.09 6.58
N GLY A 121 19.41 -2.15 5.38
CA GLY A 121 20.33 -3.22 4.98
C GLY A 121 19.68 -4.59 4.81
N TYR A 122 18.36 -4.66 4.58
CA TYR A 122 17.67 -5.94 4.37
C TYR A 122 18.20 -6.65 3.11
N THR A 123 18.79 -7.83 3.31
CA THR A 123 19.17 -8.77 2.26
C THR A 123 18.20 -9.94 2.26
N TYR A 124 17.74 -10.32 1.08
CA TYR A 124 16.85 -11.48 0.87
C TYR A 124 17.56 -12.80 1.14
#